data_AF-A0A3D5ZKB4-F1
#
_entry.id   AF-A0A3D5ZKB4-F1
#
_cell.length_a   1.000
_cell.length_b   1.000
_cell.length_c   1.000
_cell.angle_alpha   90.00
_cell.angle_beta   90.00
_cell.angle_gamma   90.00
#
_symmetry.space_group_name_H-M   'P 1'
#
loop_
_entity.id
_entity.type
_entity.pdbx_description
1 polymer ?
#
loop_
_entity_poly.entity_id
_entity_poly.type
_entity_poly.pdbx_seq_one_letter_code
_entity_poly.pdbx_strand_id
1 'polypeptide(L)' 'DDEPQTVSLMHEFMIENGYKLDIAENRYHHEIYLSDPRKCAIEKLKTVIRIPIKKN' A
#
# COMPACT_ATOMS: atom_id res chain seq x y z
N ASP A 1 3.82 7.42 -10.98
CA ASP A 1 3.62 6.82 -9.67
C ASP A 1 3.27 5.37 -9.92
N ASP A 2 3.91 4.47 -9.19
CA ASP A 2 3.84 3.01 -9.39
C ASP A 2 2.91 2.35 -8.36
N GLU A 3 2.11 3.16 -7.66
CA GLU A 3 1.12 2.71 -6.68
C GLU A 3 0.20 1.60 -7.23
N PRO A 4 -0.41 1.68 -8.44
CA PRO A 4 -1.31 0.62 -8.91
C PRO A 4 -0.63 -0.73 -9.08
N GLN A 5 0.63 -0.73 -9.54
CA GLN A 5 1.43 -1.94 -9.67
C GLN A 5 1.77 -2.52 -8.30
N THR A 6 2.15 -1.66 -7.35
CA THR A 6 2.45 -2.06 -5.97
C THR A 6 1.23 -2.66 -5.27
N VAL A 7 0.05 -2.03 -5.42
CA VAL A 7 -1.21 -2.51 -4.86
C VAL A 7 -1.62 -3.86 -5.46
N SER A 8 -1.43 -4.08 -6.78
CA SER A 8 -1.69 -5.38 -7.40
C SER A 8 -0.84 -6.48 -6.77
N LEU A 9 0.47 -6.25 -6.63
CA LEU A 9 1.39 -7.21 -6.00
C LEU A 9 1.01 -7.47 -4.53
N MET A 10 0.58 -6.44 -3.80
CA MET A 10 0.09 -6.60 -2.42
C MET A 10 -1.18 -7.47 -2.35
N HIS A 11 -2.12 -7.30 -3.29
CA HIS A 11 -3.33 -8.13 -3.35
C HIS A 11 -3.02 -9.58 -3.69
N GLU A 12 -2.13 -9.83 -4.65
CA GLU A 12 -1.67 -11.18 -5.00
C GLU A 12 -1.02 -11.86 -3.79
N PHE A 13 -0.06 -11.20 -3.16
CA PHE A 13 0.60 -11.71 -1.95
C PHE A 13 -0.38 -11.97 -0.80
N MET A 14 -1.36 -11.07 -0.59
CA MET A 14 -2.41 -11.25 0.42
C MET A 14 -3.23 -12.52 0.18
N ILE A 15 -3.65 -12.77 -1.06
CA ILE A 15 -4.45 -13.94 -1.45
C ILE A 15 -3.64 -15.23 -1.27
N GLU A 16 -2.39 -15.26 -1.76
CA GLU A 16 -1.48 -16.39 -1.63
C GLU A 16 -1.25 -16.81 -0.16
N ASN A 17 -1.28 -15.83 0.75
CA ASN A 17 -1.09 -16.05 2.18
C ASN A 17 -2.41 -16.30 2.95
N GLY A 18 -3.55 -16.43 2.25
CA GLY A 18 -4.84 -16.78 2.87
C GLY A 18 -5.53 -15.62 3.61
N TYR A 19 -5.26 -14.38 3.20
CA TYR A 19 -5.91 -13.18 3.72
C TYR A 19 -6.91 -12.60 2.71
N LYS A 20 -7.77 -11.71 3.21
CA LYS A 20 -8.67 -10.88 2.39
C LYS A 20 -8.58 -9.42 2.77
N LEU A 21 -8.94 -8.57 1.82
CA LEU A 21 -9.03 -7.13 2.01
C LEU A 21 -10.00 -6.81 3.15
N ASP A 22 -9.62 -5.90 4.03
CA ASP A 22 -10.45 -5.48 5.17
C ASP A 22 -10.54 -3.96 5.27
N ILE A 23 -10.85 -3.32 4.14
CA ILE A 23 -11.24 -1.91 4.11
C ILE A 23 -12.68 -1.81 4.63
N ALA A 24 -12.87 -1.01 5.68
CA ALA A 24 -14.14 -0.83 6.36
C ALA A 24 -14.21 0.59 6.96
N GLU A 25 -15.35 0.95 7.56
CA GLU A 25 -15.63 2.29 8.11
C GLU A 25 -14.57 2.82 9.10
N ASN A 26 -13.75 1.96 9.71
CA ASN A 26 -12.62 2.36 10.57
C ASN A 26 -11.28 1.73 10.17
N ARG A 27 -11.19 1.17 8.96
CA ARG A 27 -9.98 0.51 8.45
C ARG A 27 -9.71 1.01 7.03
N TYR A 28 -8.72 1.89 6.90
CA TYR A 28 -8.44 2.60 5.65
C TYR A 28 -7.12 2.17 5.02
N HIS A 29 -7.05 2.30 3.69
CA HIS A 29 -5.78 2.41 2.99
C HIS A 29 -5.04 3.65 3.52
N HIS A 30 -3.77 3.51 3.85
CA HIS A 30 -2.90 4.63 4.19
C HIS A 30 -1.67 4.68 3.28
N GLU A 31 -1.43 5.85 2.70
CA GLU A 31 -0.14 6.20 2.11
C GLU A 31 0.67 7.02 3.12
N ILE A 32 1.89 6.58 3.40
CA ILE A 32 2.80 7.27 4.32
C ILE A 32 4.02 7.70 3.53
N TYR A 33 4.07 9.00 3.21
CA TYR A 33 5.19 9.60 2.50
C TYR A 33 6.40 9.74 3.44
N LEU A 34 7.46 8.96 3.17
CA LEU A 34 8.71 9.05 3.92
C LEU A 34 9.63 10.14 3.36
N SER A 35 9.49 10.45 2.07
CA SER A 35 10.23 11.51 1.38
C SER A 35 9.35 12.76 1.19
N ASP A 36 9.93 13.96 1.33
CA ASP A 36 9.25 15.21 0.93
C ASP A 36 9.32 15.35 -0.61
N PRO A 37 8.18 15.30 -1.33
CA PRO A 37 8.16 15.35 -2.79
C PRO A 37 8.69 16.66 -3.37
N ARG A 38 8.79 17.72 -2.56
CA ARG A 38 9.31 19.03 -2.99
C ARG A 38 10.82 19.12 -2.93
N LYS A 39 11.49 18.16 -2.27
CA LYS A 39 12.93 18.20 -1.96
C LYS A 39 13.71 16.98 -2.45
N CYS A 40 13.02 15.95 -2.93
CA CYS A 40 13.61 14.67 -3.31
C CYS A 40 13.35 14.41 -4.79
N ALA A 41 14.37 13.88 -5.49
CA ALA A 41 14.23 13.48 -6.88
C ALA A 41 13.21 12.33 -7.01
N ILE A 42 12.44 12.32 -8.10
CA ILE A 42 11.27 11.44 -8.28
C ILE A 42 11.64 9.97 -8.10
N GLU A 43 12.80 9.55 -8.64
CA GLU A 43 13.31 8.19 -8.58
C GLU A 43 13.78 7.74 -7.18
N LYS A 44 13.86 8.67 -6.23
CA LYS A 44 14.25 8.41 -4.83
C LYS A 44 13.10 8.61 -3.84
N LEU A 45 11.92 9.00 -4.32
CA LEU A 45 10.74 9.12 -3.47
C LEU A 45 10.37 7.76 -2.89
N LYS A 46 10.03 7.76 -1.59
CA LYS A 46 9.62 6.57 -0.88
C LYS A 46 8.28 6.84 -0.22
N THR A 47 7.31 5.99 -0.54
CA THR A 47 5.98 5.98 0.06
C THR A 47 5.71 4.57 0.55
N VAL A 48 5.24 4.43 1.79
CA VAL A 48 4.75 3.16 2.31
C VAL A 48 3.25 3.09 2.05
N ILE A 49 2.83 2.09 1.28
CA ILE A 49 1.42 1.76 1.07
C ILE A 49 1.01 0.74 2.13
N ARG A 50 -0.06 1.02 2.87
CA ARG A 50 -0.58 0.16 3.93
C ARG A 50 -2.07 -0.09 3.75
N ILE A 51 -2.40 -1.32 3.40
CA ILE A 51 -3.78 -1.76 3.19
C ILE A 51 -4.19 -2.72 4.32
N PRO A 52 -5.36 -2.52 4.96
CA PRO A 52 -5.83 -3.41 6.01
C PRO A 52 -6.26 -4.76 5.43
N ILE A 53 -5.83 -5.83 6.10
CA ILE A 53 -6.21 -7.21 5.78
C ILE A 53 -6.76 -7.92 7.02
N LYS A 54 -7.51 -9.01 6.80
CA LYS A 54 -7.94 -9.96 7.83
C LYS A 54 -7.74 -11.39 7.34
N LYS A 55 -7.56 -12.32 8.29
CA LYS A 55 -7.50 -13.75 7.96
C LYS A 55 -8.84 -14.19 7.36
N ASN A 56 -8.79 -15.11 6.41
CA ASN A 56 -10.00 -15.67 5.83
C ASN A 56 -10.90 -16.32 6.89
#